data_AF-A0A3C0SJD0-F1
#
_entry.id   AF-A0A3C0SJD0-F1
#
_cell.length_a   1.000
_cell.length_b   1.000
_cell.length_c   1.000
_cell.angle_alpha   90.00
_cell.angle_beta   90.00
_cell.angle_gamma   90.00
#
_symmetry.space_group_name_H-M   'P 1'
#
loop_
_entity.id
_entity.type
_entity.pdbx_description
1 polymer ?
#
loop_
_entity_poly.entity_id
_entity_poly.type
_entity_poly.pdbx_seq_one_letter_code
_entity_poly.pdbx_strand_id
1 'polypeptide(L)'
;MGIDTVQEFFRIIDSFNFPPWHETGTDLSCVENLPSGTSWTVCHDGHVVALINLGTKSSGEGIASSLSRSPRGSTAGFLGTNGSFGVAGGEIIIPGGYIIRYPFGRSLDRNGQVQIDSRPGEGGVTPDLRVPRNVENILAFTEGIDIELKYAADHLNRVTAGVNINDEPQMVQ
;
A
#
# COMPACT_ATOMS: atom_id res chain seq x y z
N MET A 1 29.72 3.12 -2.58
CA MET A 1 28.39 3.30 -1.99
C MET A 1 27.70 1.95 -2.07
N GLY A 2 28.05 1.07 -1.15
CA GLY A 2 27.84 -0.36 -1.27
C GLY A 2 27.12 -0.90 -0.06
N ILE A 3 26.28 -1.91 -0.29
CA ILE A 3 25.77 -2.94 0.63
C ILE A 3 25.03 -2.47 1.90
N ASP A 4 25.48 -1.42 2.58
CA ASP A 4 24.96 -0.93 3.86
C ASP A 4 23.58 -0.27 3.72
N THR A 5 23.34 0.54 2.69
CA THR A 5 22.01 1.18 2.49
C THR A 5 20.92 0.18 2.12
N VAL A 6 21.30 -0.92 1.46
CA VAL A 6 20.38 -2.01 1.10
C VAL A 6 20.10 -2.88 2.31
N GLN A 7 21.10 -3.18 3.15
CA GLN A 7 20.88 -3.84 4.44
C GLN A 7 20.08 -2.97 5.41
N GLU A 8 20.20 -1.65 5.38
CA GLU A 8 19.43 -0.74 6.23
C GLU A 8 17.97 -0.64 5.76
N PHE A 9 17.73 -0.68 4.44
CA PHE A 9 16.39 -0.81 3.87
C PHE A 9 15.76 -2.19 4.16
N PHE A 10 16.56 -3.27 4.10
CA PHE A 10 16.13 -4.59 4.57
C PHE A 10 15.93 -4.63 6.07
N ARG A 11 16.70 -3.89 6.88
CA ARG A 11 16.44 -3.76 8.32
C ARG A 11 15.17 -2.97 8.59
N ILE A 12 14.82 -1.97 7.78
CA ILE A 12 13.52 -1.27 7.89
C ILE A 12 12.37 -2.17 7.44
N ILE A 13 12.58 -3.01 6.41
CA ILE A 13 11.59 -3.98 5.93
C ILE A 13 11.46 -5.20 6.87
N ASP A 14 12.55 -5.68 7.45
CA ASP A 14 12.63 -6.81 8.40
C ASP A 14 12.36 -6.34 9.84
N SER A 15 12.51 -5.05 10.16
CA SER A 15 12.00 -4.44 11.41
C SER A 15 10.49 -4.26 11.36
N PHE A 16 9.86 -4.32 10.18
CA PHE A 16 8.53 -4.93 10.14
C PHE A 16 8.72 -6.42 10.36
N ASN A 17 8.96 -6.76 11.62
CA ASN A 17 8.90 -8.11 12.14
C ASN A 17 7.42 -8.50 12.07
N PHE A 18 6.91 -8.80 10.86
CA PHE A 18 5.53 -9.17 10.61
C PHE A 18 5.27 -10.46 11.40
N PRO A 19 4.66 -10.42 12.60
CA PRO A 19 4.48 -11.60 13.42
C PRO A 19 3.54 -12.57 12.67
N PRO A 20 3.41 -13.83 13.09
CA PRO A 20 2.31 -14.67 12.63
C PRO A 20 0.98 -13.94 12.91
N TRP A 21 0.36 -13.40 11.86
CA TRP A 21 -0.86 -12.57 11.86
C TRP A 21 -2.14 -13.31 12.28
N HIS A 22 -2.03 -14.33 13.12
CA HIS A 22 -3.18 -15.06 13.65
C HIS A 22 -3.42 -14.85 15.15
N GLU A 23 -2.57 -14.15 15.89
CA GLU A 23 -2.76 -14.06 17.36
C GLU A 23 -2.53 -12.69 18.02
N THR A 24 -2.08 -11.65 17.33
CA THR A 24 -2.02 -10.30 17.93
C THR A 24 -2.45 -9.25 16.92
N GLY A 25 -3.58 -8.60 17.17
CA GLY A 25 -4.11 -7.51 16.33
C GLY A 25 -3.23 -6.25 16.41
N THR A 26 -2.02 -6.32 15.87
CA THR A 26 -1.10 -5.18 15.79
C THR A 26 -1.54 -4.25 14.66
N ASP A 27 -2.11 -3.13 15.09
CA ASP A 27 -2.55 -2.00 14.29
C ASP A 27 -1.33 -1.39 13.56
N LEU A 28 -1.48 -1.05 12.28
CA LEU A 28 -0.40 -0.45 11.45
C LEU A 28 -0.07 0.99 11.84
N SER A 29 -0.61 1.42 12.96
CA SER A 29 -0.46 2.74 13.51
C SER A 29 0.93 2.97 14.12
N CYS A 30 1.71 1.91 14.34
CA CYS A 30 2.97 1.96 15.08
C CYS A 30 4.17 1.55 14.22
N VAL A 31 5.17 2.44 14.07
CA VAL A 31 6.50 2.10 13.55
C VAL A 31 7.43 1.86 14.73
N GLU A 32 7.89 0.63 14.94
CA GLU A 32 8.94 0.33 15.93
C GLU A 32 10.32 0.60 15.33
N ASN A 33 11.08 1.50 15.95
CA ASN A 33 12.54 1.56 15.80
C ASN A 33 13.18 1.04 17.09
N LEU A 34 14.19 0.18 16.98
CA LEU A 34 15.12 -0.18 18.05
C LEU A 34 16.56 0.03 17.53
N PRO A 35 17.57 0.41 18.36
CA PRO A 35 17.58 0.43 19.83
C PRO A 35 18.09 1.74 20.50
N SER A 36 17.91 1.78 21.82
CA SER A 36 18.45 2.70 22.85
C SER A 36 17.61 3.93 23.23
N GLY A 37 16.89 3.79 24.35
CA GLY A 37 16.79 4.86 25.35
C GLY A 37 15.44 5.55 25.49
N THR A 38 14.78 5.93 24.41
CA THR A 38 13.49 6.63 24.47
C THR A 38 12.74 6.49 23.15
N SER A 39 11.88 5.48 23.03
CA SER A 39 10.92 5.37 21.92
C SER A 39 9.54 5.81 22.41
N TRP A 40 9.10 7.01 22.02
CA TRP A 40 7.68 7.29 21.99
C TRP A 40 7.19 6.81 20.64
N THR A 41 6.65 5.58 20.61
CA THR A 41 5.92 5.11 19.44
C THR A 41 4.66 5.94 19.34
N VAL A 42 4.62 6.90 18.41
CA VAL A 42 3.40 7.65 18.11
C VAL A 42 2.51 6.73 17.30
N CYS A 43 1.51 6.17 17.95
CA CYS A 43 0.51 5.34 17.30
C CYS A 43 -0.75 6.17 17.00
N HIS A 44 -1.25 6.06 15.78
CA HIS A 44 -2.56 6.56 15.38
C HIS A 44 -3.65 5.47 15.49
N ASP A 45 -4.44 5.47 16.55
CA ASP A 45 -5.47 4.44 16.79
C ASP A 45 -6.78 4.64 15.97
N GLY A 46 -6.80 5.64 15.09
CA GLY A 46 -7.95 5.93 14.24
C GLY A 46 -7.98 5.08 12.98
N HIS A 47 -9.12 5.14 12.27
CA HIS A 47 -9.21 4.57 10.94
C HIS A 47 -8.33 5.34 9.94
N VAL A 48 -7.68 4.62 9.02
CA VAL A 48 -6.81 5.21 8.00
C VAL A 48 -7.24 4.72 6.63
N VAL A 49 -7.45 5.65 5.70
CA VAL A 49 -7.74 5.33 4.30
C VAL A 49 -6.58 5.82 3.43
N ALA A 50 -5.95 4.91 2.69
CA ALA A 50 -4.91 5.25 1.72
C ALA A 50 -5.51 5.43 0.31
N LEU A 51 -5.29 6.60 -0.28
CA LEU A 51 -5.56 6.82 -1.69
C LEU A 51 -4.48 6.15 -2.55
N ILE A 52 -4.90 5.30 -3.48
CA ILE A 52 -4.02 4.51 -4.32
C ILE A 52 -4.38 4.61 -5.80
N ASN A 53 -3.39 4.50 -6.67
CA ASN A 53 -3.56 4.44 -8.12
C ASN A 53 -2.36 3.76 -8.79
N LEU A 54 -2.33 3.73 -10.14
CA LEU A 54 -1.23 3.12 -10.90
C LEU A 54 0.15 3.79 -10.68
N GLY A 55 0.19 4.97 -10.08
CA GLY A 55 1.41 5.65 -9.63
C GLY A 55 1.94 5.14 -8.28
N THR A 56 1.11 4.49 -7.48
CA THR A 56 1.52 3.81 -6.25
C THR A 56 2.35 2.57 -6.63
N LYS A 57 3.66 2.65 -6.37
CA LYS A 57 4.68 1.70 -6.83
C LYS A 57 5.66 1.37 -5.70
N SER A 58 6.35 0.24 -5.82
CA SER A 58 7.44 -0.15 -4.93
C SER A 58 6.97 -0.15 -3.46
N SER A 59 7.72 0.45 -2.52
CA SER A 59 7.36 0.49 -1.10
C SER A 59 5.96 1.05 -0.81
N GLY A 60 5.42 1.92 -1.67
CA GLY A 60 4.06 2.41 -1.54
C GLY A 60 3.01 1.29 -1.61
N GLU A 61 3.29 0.21 -2.35
CA GLU A 61 2.42 -0.96 -2.45
C GLU A 61 2.44 -1.79 -1.16
N GLY A 62 3.59 -1.85 -0.47
CA GLY A 62 3.72 -2.51 0.83
C GLY A 62 2.86 -1.81 1.90
N ILE A 63 2.84 -0.47 1.90
CA ILE A 63 1.99 0.31 2.81
C ILE A 63 0.51 0.09 2.47
N ALA A 64 0.13 0.19 1.19
CA ALA A 64 -1.24 -0.05 0.74
C ALA A 64 -1.73 -1.46 1.10
N SER A 65 -0.90 -2.49 0.84
CA SER A 65 -1.20 -3.89 1.14
C SER A 65 -1.34 -4.14 2.63
N SER A 66 -0.53 -3.47 3.43
CA SER A 66 -0.64 -3.57 4.88
C SER A 66 -1.98 -2.95 5.30
N LEU A 67 -2.27 -1.71 4.90
CA LEU A 67 -3.49 -1.01 5.29
C LEU A 67 -4.75 -1.77 4.88
N SER A 68 -4.80 -2.36 3.68
CA SER A 68 -5.95 -3.17 3.24
C SER A 68 -6.17 -4.45 4.06
N ARG A 69 -5.18 -4.89 4.83
CA ARG A 69 -5.26 -6.07 5.72
C ARG A 69 -5.42 -5.70 7.19
N SER A 70 -5.31 -4.42 7.56
CA SER A 70 -5.48 -3.96 8.93
C SER A 70 -6.96 -3.81 9.29
N PRO A 71 -7.37 -4.14 10.53
CA PRO A 71 -8.75 -3.95 10.97
C PRO A 71 -9.24 -2.49 10.94
N ARG A 72 -8.32 -1.52 10.93
CA ARG A 72 -8.62 -0.07 10.88
C ARG A 72 -8.09 0.61 9.62
N GLY A 73 -7.47 -0.15 8.72
CA GLY A 73 -6.96 0.36 7.46
C GLY A 73 -7.90 0.06 6.30
N SER A 74 -7.87 0.90 5.27
CA SER A 74 -8.55 0.65 4.00
C SER A 74 -7.81 1.36 2.87
N THR A 75 -8.04 0.93 1.65
CA THR A 75 -7.51 1.54 0.42
C THR A 75 -8.65 2.04 -0.47
N ALA A 76 -8.45 3.17 -1.13
CA ALA A 76 -9.46 3.79 -1.98
C ALA A 76 -8.87 4.32 -3.29
N GLY A 77 -9.64 4.21 -4.37
CA GLY A 77 -9.28 4.80 -5.66
C GLY A 77 -10.04 4.19 -6.85
N PHE A 78 -9.84 4.76 -8.03
CA PHE A 78 -10.36 4.29 -9.31
C PHE A 78 -9.70 3.00 -9.79
N LEU A 79 -8.42 2.85 -9.46
CA LEU A 79 -7.52 1.82 -9.94
C LEU A 79 -6.72 1.25 -8.76
N GLY A 80 -6.25 0.01 -8.92
CA GLY A 80 -5.29 -0.56 -7.99
C GLY A 80 -3.91 0.06 -8.16
N THR A 81 -2.99 -0.36 -7.29
CA THR A 81 -1.57 -0.01 -7.39
C THR A 81 -0.92 -0.66 -8.63
N ASN A 82 0.36 -0.38 -8.87
CA ASN A 82 1.01 -0.78 -10.12
C ASN A 82 1.31 -2.29 -10.26
N GLY A 83 1.54 -3.00 -9.16
CA GLY A 83 2.04 -4.39 -9.18
C GLY A 83 3.54 -4.47 -9.37
N SER A 84 4.32 -3.66 -8.66
CA SER A 84 5.77 -3.47 -8.83
C SER A 84 6.56 -3.58 -7.52
N PHE A 85 6.18 -4.51 -6.66
CA PHE A 85 6.78 -4.69 -5.34
C PHE A 85 7.97 -5.67 -5.38
N GLY A 86 9.08 -5.19 -5.94
CA GLY A 86 10.35 -5.91 -6.01
C GLY A 86 11.49 -5.14 -5.39
N VAL A 87 12.65 -5.80 -5.29
CA VAL A 87 13.89 -5.16 -4.85
C VAL A 87 14.58 -4.55 -6.07
N ALA A 88 14.65 -3.22 -6.09
CA ALA A 88 15.42 -2.48 -7.08
C ALA A 88 16.92 -2.48 -6.72
N GLY A 89 17.80 -2.46 -7.72
CA GLY A 89 19.25 -2.37 -7.51
C GLY A 89 20.11 -3.22 -8.44
N GLY A 90 19.51 -4.05 -9.31
CA GLY A 90 20.25 -4.71 -10.38
C GLY A 90 20.65 -3.69 -11.43
N GLU A 91 21.94 -3.64 -11.76
CA GLU A 91 22.48 -2.77 -12.80
C GLU A 91 23.43 -3.53 -13.73
N ILE A 92 23.29 -3.30 -15.04
CA ILE A 92 24.26 -3.71 -16.06
C ILE A 92 24.78 -2.44 -16.73
N ILE A 93 26.09 -2.21 -16.62
CA ILE A 93 26.77 -1.12 -17.31
C ILE A 93 27.26 -1.66 -18.65
N ILE A 94 26.88 -1.00 -19.75
CA ILE A 94 27.32 -1.37 -21.10
C ILE A 94 28.20 -0.28 -21.72
N PRO A 95 29.01 -0.59 -22.76
CA PRO A 95 29.85 0.40 -23.42
C PRO A 95 29.06 1.64 -23.88
N GLY A 96 29.69 2.81 -23.82
CA GLY A 96 29.04 4.08 -24.14
C GLY A 96 28.33 4.75 -22.95
N GLY A 97 28.42 4.18 -21.74
CA GLY A 97 27.90 4.81 -20.52
C GLY A 97 26.41 4.56 -20.27
N TYR A 98 25.79 3.63 -21.00
CA TYR A 98 24.40 3.24 -20.74
C TYR A 98 24.30 2.27 -19.56
N ILE A 99 23.23 2.41 -18.78
CA ILE A 99 22.94 1.58 -17.61
C ILE A 99 21.56 0.96 -17.80
N ILE A 100 21.50 -0.37 -17.76
CA ILE A 100 20.25 -1.12 -17.68
C ILE A 100 19.97 -1.39 -16.21
N ARG A 101 18.82 -0.90 -15.71
CA ARG A 101 18.35 -1.18 -14.35
C ARG A 101 17.28 -2.25 -14.40
N TYR A 102 17.36 -3.21 -13.50
CA TYR A 102 16.40 -4.30 -13.40
C TYR A 102 16.14 -4.66 -11.93
N PRO A 103 14.93 -5.15 -11.61
CA PRO A 103 14.68 -5.73 -10.30
C PRO A 103 15.55 -6.98 -10.14
N PHE A 104 16.27 -7.09 -9.03
CA PHE A 104 17.16 -8.24 -8.77
C PHE A 104 16.64 -9.16 -7.66
N GLY A 105 15.52 -8.80 -7.03
CA GLY A 105 14.85 -9.60 -6.01
C GLY A 105 13.33 -9.50 -6.10
N ARG A 106 12.67 -10.60 -5.72
CA ARG A 106 11.21 -10.69 -5.58
C ARG A 106 10.85 -10.50 -4.11
N SER A 107 9.80 -9.73 -3.83
CA SER A 107 9.21 -9.68 -2.50
C SER A 107 8.38 -10.93 -2.26
N LEU A 108 8.79 -11.75 -1.29
CA LEU A 108 8.16 -13.04 -0.97
C LEU A 108 7.55 -13.01 0.43
N ASP A 109 6.43 -13.69 0.61
CA ASP A 109 5.84 -13.95 1.92
C ASP A 109 6.62 -15.05 2.67
N ARG A 110 6.18 -15.37 3.89
CA ARG A 110 6.77 -16.41 4.74
C ARG A 110 6.74 -17.82 4.12
N ASN A 111 5.89 -18.05 3.12
CA ASN A 111 5.75 -19.30 2.39
C ASN A 111 6.54 -19.29 1.07
N GLY A 112 7.34 -18.25 0.82
CA GLY A 112 8.09 -18.08 -0.42
C GLY A 112 7.24 -17.69 -1.63
N GLN A 113 5.99 -17.27 -1.43
CA GLN A 113 5.10 -16.82 -2.51
C GLN A 113 5.26 -15.33 -2.77
N VAL A 114 5.16 -14.91 -4.03
CA VAL A 114 5.26 -13.48 -4.39
C VAL A 114 4.12 -12.69 -3.75
N GLN A 115 4.46 -11.64 -2.99
CA GLN A 115 3.48 -10.85 -2.24
C GLN A 115 2.61 -9.99 -3.14
N ILE A 116 3.24 -9.21 -4.02
CA ILE A 116 2.59 -8.25 -4.91
C ILE A 116 3.35 -8.23 -6.22
N ASP A 117 2.65 -8.47 -7.32
CA ASP A 117 3.19 -8.43 -8.67
C ASP A 117 2.06 -8.11 -9.64
N SER A 118 2.41 -7.64 -10.83
CA SER A 118 1.45 -7.41 -11.89
C SER A 118 1.19 -8.71 -12.65
N ARG A 119 -0.08 -8.97 -12.90
CA ARG A 119 -0.61 -10.06 -13.72
C ARG A 119 -1.32 -9.44 -14.93
N PRO A 120 -1.53 -10.19 -16.03
CA PRO A 120 -2.27 -9.68 -17.19
C PRO A 120 -3.65 -9.14 -16.78
N GLY A 121 -3.80 -7.80 -16.79
CA GLY A 121 -5.04 -7.12 -16.44
C GLY A 121 -5.28 -6.87 -14.94
N GLU A 122 -4.41 -7.37 -14.05
CA GLU A 122 -4.55 -7.24 -12.59
C GLU A 122 -3.21 -6.81 -11.97
N GLY A 123 -3.14 -5.58 -11.47
CA GLY A 123 -1.91 -5.01 -10.90
C GLY A 123 -2.05 -4.73 -9.42
N GLY A 124 -1.14 -5.30 -8.62
CA GLY A 124 -0.85 -4.88 -7.27
C GLY A 124 -2.01 -5.01 -6.26
N VAL A 125 -2.05 -4.10 -5.28
CA VAL A 125 -3.12 -3.97 -4.29
C VAL A 125 -4.37 -3.36 -4.93
N THR A 126 -5.51 -4.05 -4.77
CA THR A 126 -6.83 -3.58 -5.21
C THR A 126 -7.43 -2.64 -4.16
N PRO A 127 -8.14 -1.55 -4.55
CA PRO A 127 -8.83 -0.70 -3.60
C PRO A 127 -9.97 -1.46 -2.91
N ASP A 128 -10.01 -1.40 -1.59
CA ASP A 128 -11.15 -1.88 -0.79
C ASP A 128 -12.41 -1.06 -1.12
N LEU A 129 -12.25 0.26 -1.25
CA LEU A 129 -13.25 1.18 -1.78
C LEU A 129 -12.92 1.56 -3.22
N ARG A 130 -13.57 0.89 -4.17
CA ARG A 130 -13.45 1.25 -5.59
C ARG A 130 -14.36 2.42 -5.93
N VAL A 131 -13.75 3.55 -6.30
CA VAL A 131 -14.48 4.71 -6.82
C VAL A 131 -15.01 4.36 -8.22
N PRO A 132 -16.31 4.49 -8.49
CA PRO A 132 -16.86 4.19 -9.81
C PRO A 132 -16.30 5.11 -10.89
N ARG A 133 -15.79 4.53 -11.99
CA ARG A 133 -15.37 5.26 -13.20
C ARG A 133 -16.55 5.52 -14.12
N ASN A 134 -17.54 6.25 -13.64
CA ASN A 134 -18.66 6.74 -14.44
C ASN A 134 -18.35 8.14 -15.01
N VAL A 135 -19.18 8.62 -15.94
CA VAL A 135 -18.96 9.92 -16.61
C VAL A 135 -18.88 11.06 -15.61
N GLU A 136 -19.77 11.09 -14.62
CA GLU A 136 -19.83 12.13 -13.60
C GLU A 136 -18.52 12.24 -12.80
N ASN A 137 -18.03 11.13 -12.25
CA ASN A 137 -16.82 11.09 -11.44
C ASN A 137 -15.57 11.41 -12.27
N ILE A 138 -15.51 10.97 -13.53
CA ILE A 138 -14.39 11.30 -14.42
C ILE A 138 -14.40 12.78 -14.80
N LEU A 139 -15.57 13.36 -15.10
CA LEU A 139 -15.67 14.80 -15.37
C LEU A 139 -15.25 15.61 -14.14
N ALA A 140 -15.76 15.27 -12.95
CA ALA A 140 -15.36 15.91 -11.70
C ALA A 140 -13.83 15.86 -11.49
N PHE A 141 -13.21 14.70 -11.71
CA PHE A 141 -11.76 14.57 -11.64
C PHE A 141 -11.03 15.48 -12.66
N THR A 142 -11.52 15.55 -13.90
CA THR A 142 -10.92 16.42 -14.93
C THR A 142 -11.09 17.91 -14.64
N GLU A 143 -12.13 18.29 -13.90
CA GLU A 143 -12.37 19.66 -13.42
C GLU A 143 -11.53 20.02 -12.19
N GLY A 144 -10.69 19.10 -11.70
CA GLY A 144 -9.81 19.30 -10.55
C GLY A 144 -10.48 19.01 -9.21
N ILE A 145 -11.67 18.40 -9.20
CA ILE A 145 -12.32 17.91 -7.99
C ILE A 145 -11.71 16.54 -7.65
N ASP A 146 -11.08 16.43 -6.48
CA ASP A 146 -10.56 15.14 -5.99
C ASP A 146 -11.71 14.25 -5.49
N ILE A 147 -12.33 13.57 -6.45
CA ILE A 147 -13.44 12.66 -6.18
C ILE A 147 -12.98 11.42 -5.42
N GLU A 148 -11.73 10.98 -5.57
CA GLU A 148 -11.18 9.85 -4.81
C GLU A 148 -11.07 10.21 -3.33
N LEU A 149 -10.59 11.41 -3.02
CA LEU A 149 -10.55 11.96 -1.66
C LEU A 149 -11.94 12.10 -1.06
N LYS A 150 -12.94 12.57 -1.83
CA LYS A 150 -14.33 12.68 -1.34
C LYS A 150 -14.86 11.31 -0.88
N TYR A 151 -14.75 10.30 -1.74
CA TYR A 151 -15.18 8.94 -1.40
C TYR A 151 -14.43 8.37 -0.20
N ALA A 152 -13.12 8.60 -0.12
CA ALA A 152 -12.31 8.17 1.02
C ALA A 152 -12.73 8.84 2.34
N ALA A 153 -12.99 10.15 2.32
CA ALA A 153 -13.47 10.89 3.49
C ALA A 153 -14.85 10.41 3.93
N ASP A 154 -15.78 10.21 2.99
CA ASP A 154 -17.12 9.68 3.27
C ASP A 154 -17.04 8.28 3.88
N HIS A 155 -16.16 7.42 3.36
CA HIS A 155 -15.91 6.11 3.93
C HIS A 155 -15.30 6.19 5.34
N LEU A 156 -14.27 7.02 5.54
CA LEU A 156 -13.63 7.23 6.82
C LEU A 156 -14.62 7.69 7.89
N ASN A 157 -15.52 8.61 7.54
CA ASN A 157 -16.59 9.09 8.42
C ASN A 157 -17.55 7.96 8.82
N ARG A 158 -17.93 7.08 7.88
CA ARG A 158 -18.83 5.95 8.16
C ARG A 158 -18.20 4.91 9.09
N VAL A 159 -16.96 4.49 8.82
CA VAL A 159 -16.27 3.49 9.65
C VAL A 159 -15.98 4.04 11.04
N THR A 160 -15.64 5.33 11.15
CA THR A 160 -15.44 5.99 12.45
C THR A 160 -16.74 6.11 13.25
N ALA A 161 -17.88 6.28 12.59
CA ALA A 161 -19.20 6.30 13.22
C ALA A 161 -19.73 4.90 13.61
N GLY A 162 -18.98 3.82 13.33
CA GLY A 162 -19.38 2.46 13.67
C GLY A 162 -20.45 1.87 12.75
N VAL A 163 -20.65 2.44 11.55
CA VAL A 163 -21.59 1.91 10.55
C VAL A 163 -20.96 0.69 9.88
N ASN A 164 -21.65 -0.46 9.93
CA ASN A 164 -21.20 -1.69 9.29
C ASN A 164 -21.28 -1.54 7.77
N ILE A 165 -20.12 -1.62 7.11
CA ILE A 165 -19.94 -1.43 5.66
C ILE A 165 -20.67 -2.46 4.79
N ASN A 166 -21.20 -3.53 5.41
CA ASN A 166 -21.97 -4.58 4.74
C ASN A 166 -23.49 -4.28 4.66
N ASP A 167 -23.97 -3.21 5.30
CA ASP A 167 -25.40 -2.91 5.43
C ASP A 167 -25.97 -1.96 4.35
N GLU A 168 -25.19 -1.57 3.31
CA GLU A 168 -25.75 -0.82 2.18
C GLU A 168 -26.22 -1.71 1.02
N PRO A 169 -27.36 -1.37 0.38
CA PRO A 169 -27.83 -2.06 -0.81
C PRO A 169 -26.82 -1.84 -1.94
N GLN A 170 -26.43 -2.91 -2.63
CA GLN A 170 -25.65 -2.81 -3.86
C GLN A 170 -26.41 -1.90 -4.83
N MET A 171 -25.88 -0.69 -5.03
CA MET A 171 -26.38 0.23 -6.05
C MET A 171 -26.26 -0.51 -7.39
N VAL A 172 -27.44 -0.82 -7.94
CA VAL A 172 -27.63 -1.61 -9.15
C VAL A 172 -26.77 -1.05 -10.28
N GLN A 173 -26.06 -1.99 -10.93
CA GLN A 173 -25.24 -1.81 -12.13
C GLN A 173 -25.98 -1.07 -13.26
#